data_AF-A0A3S1DD98-F1
#
_entry.id   AF-A0A3S1DD98-F1
#
_cell.length_a   1.000
_cell.length_b   1.000
_cell.length_c   1.000
_cell.angle_alpha   90.00
_cell.angle_beta   90.00
_cell.angle_gamma   90.00
#
_symmetry.space_group_name_H-M   'P 1'
#
loop_
_entity.id
_entity.type
_entity.pdbx_description
1 polymer ?
#
loop_
_entity_poly.entity_id
_entity_poly.type
_entity_poly.pdbx_seq_one_letter_code
_entity_poly.pdbx_strand_id
1 'polypeptide(L)' 'MNEYTATVNATEYPPQLKHKVIFETFDDLEPEQSMLLINDHDPKPLYYQFSATRGEQFNWEYVEQGPEWFRVKITKQ' A
#
# COMPACT_ATOMS: atom_id res chain seq x y z
N MET A 1 -17.14 -10.95 -3.62
CA MET A 1 -16.33 -10.74 -2.40
C MET A 1 -15.27 -9.73 -2.75
N ASN A 2 -15.14 -8.66 -1.96
CA ASN A 2 -14.10 -7.65 -2.20
C ASN A 2 -12.75 -8.28 -1.84
N GLU A 3 -11.79 -8.28 -2.77
CA GLU A 3 -10.45 -8.82 -2.53
C GLU A 3 -9.62 -7.93 -1.59
N TYR A 4 -10.04 -6.68 -1.41
CA TYR A 4 -9.38 -5.67 -0.58
C TYR A 4 -10.37 -5.05 0.40
N THR A 5 -9.94 -4.91 1.65
CA THR A 5 -10.66 -4.20 2.71
C THR A 5 -10.62 -2.69 2.47
N ALA A 6 -9.52 -2.19 1.91
CA ALA A 6 -9.35 -0.77 1.58
C ALA A 6 -8.59 -0.60 0.26
N THR A 7 -8.81 0.54 -0.40
CA THR A 7 -8.05 0.96 -1.59
C THR A 7 -7.59 2.40 -1.39
N VAL A 8 -6.30 2.66 -1.60
CA VAL A 8 -5.69 3.98 -1.50
C VAL A 8 -5.07 4.34 -2.84
N ASN A 9 -5.63 5.36 -3.48
CA ASN A 9 -5.02 5.97 -4.66
C ASN A 9 -4.09 7.11 -4.22
N ALA A 10 -2.78 6.87 -4.25
CA ALA A 10 -1.78 7.83 -3.79
C ALA A 10 -1.80 9.16 -4.58
N THR A 11 -2.27 9.13 -5.83
CA THR A 11 -2.35 10.33 -6.70
C THR A 11 -3.45 11.31 -6.28
N GLU A 12 -4.41 10.87 -5.48
CA GLU A 12 -5.50 11.72 -4.96
C GLU A 12 -5.05 12.55 -3.74
N TYR A 13 -3.90 12.22 -3.16
CA TYR A 13 -3.39 12.88 -1.96
C TYR A 13 -2.16 13.73 -2.27
N PRO A 14 -2.03 14.91 -1.63
CA PRO A 14 -0.81 15.70 -1.76
C PRO A 14 0.40 14.94 -1.20
N PRO A 15 1.62 15.20 -1.72
CA PRO A 15 2.83 14.43 -1.36
C PRO A 15 3.12 14.34 0.14
N GLN A 16 2.71 15.36 0.91
CA GLN A 16 2.92 15.45 2.35
C GLN A 16 1.94 14.56 3.15
N LEU A 17 0.77 14.25 2.59
CA LEU A 17 -0.28 13.47 3.26
C LEU A 17 -0.33 12.02 2.76
N LYS A 18 0.05 11.76 1.51
CA LYS A 18 -0.12 10.42 0.90
C LYS A 18 0.51 9.30 1.74
N HIS A 19 1.73 9.49 2.26
CA HIS A 19 2.37 8.47 3.09
C HIS A 19 1.58 8.25 4.38
N LYS A 20 1.20 9.33 5.06
CA LYS A 20 0.43 9.26 6.29
C LYS A 20 -0.86 8.44 6.08
N VAL A 21 -1.62 8.73 5.04
CA VAL A 21 -2.87 8.02 4.73
C VAL A 21 -2.62 6.54 4.43
N ILE A 22 -1.57 6.21 3.68
CA ILE A 22 -1.25 4.80 3.36
C ILE A 22 -0.88 4.03 4.63
N PHE A 23 -0.07 4.61 5.52
CA PHE A 23 0.31 3.98 6.78
C PHE A 23 -0.88 3.84 7.73
N GLU A 24 -1.69 4.88 7.90
CA GLU A 24 -2.90 4.82 8.73
C GLU A 24 -3.88 3.78 8.21
N THR A 25 -4.09 3.72 6.89
CA THR A 25 -4.98 2.72 6.28
C THR A 25 -4.47 1.30 6.49
N PHE A 26 -3.16 1.08 6.41
CA PHE A 26 -2.56 -0.23 6.70
C PHE A 26 -2.68 -0.59 8.19
N ASP A 27 -2.44 0.37 9.07
CA ASP A 27 -2.47 0.14 10.52
C ASP A 27 -3.88 -0.22 11.00
N ASP A 28 -4.92 0.33 10.36
CA ASP A 28 -6.34 0.03 10.62
C ASP A 28 -6.81 -1.34 10.11
N LEU A 29 -6.01 -2.04 9.28
CA LEU A 29 -6.34 -3.40 8.85
C LEU A 29 -6.31 -4.38 10.03
N GLU A 30 -7.20 -5.36 10.01
CA GLU A 30 -7.06 -6.55 10.86
C GLU A 30 -6.01 -7.52 10.27
N PRO A 31 -5.47 -8.46 11.06
CA PRO A 31 -4.63 -9.53 10.53
C PRO A 31 -5.31 -10.25 9.35
N GLU A 32 -4.51 -10.65 8.36
CA GLU A 32 -4.93 -11.30 7.11
C GLU A 32 -5.75 -10.42 6.16
N GLN A 33 -6.07 -9.18 6.52
CA GLN A 33 -6.72 -8.23 5.62
C GLN A 33 -5.72 -7.56 4.69
N SER A 34 -6.21 -7.18 3.51
CA SER A 34 -5.40 -6.55 2.46
C SER A 34 -5.96 -5.19 2.09
N MET A 35 -5.05 -4.26 1.78
CA MET A 35 -5.36 -3.03 1.05
C MET A 35 -4.71 -3.01 -0.32
N LEU A 36 -5.31 -2.28 -1.26
CA LEU A 36 -4.74 -1.99 -2.57
C LEU A 36 -4.16 -0.58 -2.60
N LEU A 37 -2.87 -0.46 -2.86
CA LEU A 37 -2.19 0.79 -3.15
C LEU A 37 -2.12 1.00 -4.67
N ILE A 38 -2.59 2.16 -5.14
CA ILE A 38 -2.48 2.57 -6.55
C ILE A 38 -1.58 3.81 -6.62
N ASN A 39 -0.58 3.79 -7.50
CA ASN A 39 0.38 4.88 -7.68
C ASN A 39 0.75 5.06 -9.16
N ASP A 40 1.14 6.27 -9.55
CA ASP A 40 1.58 6.63 -10.91
C ASP A 40 3.08 6.38 -11.16
N HIS A 41 3.79 5.86 -10.16
CA HIS A 41 5.20 5.46 -10.23
C HIS A 41 5.45 4.26 -9.30
N ASP A 42 6.60 3.58 -9.48
CA ASP A 42 6.97 2.44 -8.66
C ASP A 42 7.08 2.84 -7.16
N PRO A 43 6.25 2.27 -6.28
CA PRO A 43 6.28 2.53 -4.84
C PRO A 43 7.44 1.84 -4.09
N LYS A 44 8.50 1.38 -4.78
CA LYS A 44 9.68 0.78 -4.16
C LYS A 44 10.28 1.55 -2.96
N PRO A 45 10.38 2.90 -2.96
CA PRO A 45 10.83 3.62 -1.76
C PRO A 45 9.90 3.41 -0.55
N LEU A 46 8.59 3.31 -0.80
CA LEU A 46 7.58 3.08 0.22
C LEU A 46 7.68 1.66 0.78
N TYR A 47 7.97 0.65 -0.06
CA TYR A 47 8.25 -0.72 0.39
C TYR A 47 9.36 -0.76 1.44
N TYR A 48 10.49 -0.08 1.18
CA TYR A 48 11.60 -0.03 2.15
C TYR A 48 11.21 0.71 3.43
N GLN A 49 10.38 1.75 3.33
CA GLN A 49 9.86 2.45 4.50
C GLN A 49 8.95 1.55 5.34
N PHE A 50 8.07 0.75 4.70
CA PHE A 50 7.26 -0.27 5.38
C PHE A 50 8.14 -1.33 6.05
N SER A 51 9.10 -1.89 5.32
CA SER A 51 10.04 -2.89 5.87
C SER A 51 10.81 -2.36 7.08
N ALA A 52 11.26 -1.11 7.05
CA ALA A 52 11.96 -0.49 8.17
C ALA A 52 11.06 -0.19 9.39
N THR A 53 9.76 0.06 9.18
CA THR A 53 8.83 0.53 10.24
C THR A 53 7.88 -0.54 10.78
N ARG A 54 7.60 -1.58 9.99
CA ARG A 54 6.69 -2.69 10.32
C ARG A 54 7.38 -4.05 10.32
N GLY A 55 8.63 -4.13 9.83
CA GLY A 55 9.38 -5.38 9.78
C GLY A 55 8.69 -6.40 8.88
N GLU A 56 8.47 -7.59 9.42
CA GLU A 56 7.86 -8.73 8.72
C GLU A 56 6.32 -8.82 8.90
N GLN A 57 5.68 -7.76 9.42
CA GLN A 57 4.23 -7.74 9.70
C GLN A 57 3.35 -7.48 8.45
N PHE A 58 3.92 -7.55 7.25
CA PHE A 58 3.16 -7.35 6.02
C PHE A 58 3.69 -8.20 4.88
N ASN A 59 2.80 -8.52 3.94
CA ASN A 59 3.14 -9.03 2.63
C ASN A 59 2.95 -7.94 1.57
N TRP A 60 3.83 -7.90 0.57
CA TRP A 60 3.83 -6.91 -0.50
C TRP A 60 3.81 -7.61 -1.86
N GLU A 61 2.69 -7.51 -2.55
CA GLU A 61 2.47 -8.18 -3.83
C GLU A 61 2.13 -7.15 -4.91
N TYR A 62 2.89 -7.14 -5.99
CA TYR A 62 2.55 -6.30 -7.14
C TYR A 62 1.44 -6.96 -7.96
N VAL A 63 0.30 -6.28 -8.06
CA VAL A 63 -0.83 -6.64 -8.94
C VAL A 63 -0.61 -6.07 -10.34
N GLU A 64 0.01 -4.90 -10.45
CA GLU A 64 0.33 -4.23 -11.72
C GLU A 64 1.64 -3.44 -11.59
N GLN A 65 2.50 -3.49 -12.61
CA GLN A 65 3.84 -2.86 -12.61
C GLN A 65 4.07 -1.95 -13.83
N GLY A 66 3.13 -1.04 -14.09
CA GLY A 66 3.30 0.01 -15.08
C GLY A 66 3.07 -0.42 -16.54
N PRO A 67 3.35 0.49 -17.50
CA PRO A 67 4.07 1.76 -17.32
C PRO A 67 3.25 2.92 -16.76
N GLU A 68 1.92 2.85 -16.81
CA GLU A 68 1.03 3.95 -16.38
C GLU A 68 0.62 3.83 -14.90
N TRP A 69 0.41 2.60 -14.41
CA TRP A 69 -0.09 2.36 -13.07
C TRP A 69 0.69 1.27 -12.35
N PHE A 70 1.01 1.54 -11.10
CA PHE A 70 1.56 0.56 -10.17
C PHE A 70 0.50 0.24 -9.13
N ARG A 71 0.09 -1.03 -9.08
CA ARG A 71 -0.89 -1.52 -8.12
C ARG A 71 -0.23 -2.55 -7.24
N VAL A 72 -0.31 -2.34 -5.94
CA VAL A 72 0.31 -3.20 -4.94
C VAL A 72 -0.75 -3.61 -3.92
N LYS A 73 -0.90 -4.92 -3.73
CA LYS A 73 -1.63 -5.49 -2.62
C LYS A 73 -0.70 -5.57 -1.42
N ILE A 74 -1.12 -4.94 -0.33
CA ILE A 74 -0.41 -4.96 0.94
C ILE A 74 -1.30 -5.68 1.94
N THR A 75 -0.84 -6.82 2.46
CA THR A 75 -1.60 -7.65 3.41
C THR A 75 -0.95 -7.56 4.78
N LYS A 76 -1.74 -7.33 5.83
CA LYS A 76 -1.25 -7.36 7.22
C LYS A 76 -1.12 -8.81 7.70
N GLN A 77 0.02 -9.15 8.28
CA GLN A 77 0.28 -10.47 8.88
C GLN A 77 -0.12 -10.49 10.36
#